data_AF-J0P2M6-F1
#
_entry.id   AF-J0P2M6-F1
#
_cell.length_a   1.000
_cell.length_b   1.000
_cell.length_c   1.000
_cell.angle_alpha   90.00
_cell.angle_beta   90.00
_cell.angle_gamma   90.00
#
_symmetry.space_group_name_H-M   'P 1'
#
loop_
_entity.id
_entity.type
_entity.pdbx_description
1 polymer ?
#
loop_
_entity_poly.entity_id
_entity_poly.type
_entity_poly.pdbx_seq_one_letter_code
_entity_poly.pdbx_strand_id
1 'polypeptide(L)'
;MKTRNQIDQSIDELLNRIEQECQEDPDTLLSIHPAHYTTEHLFQLRGRWQQRNREYQRLSRIIFAAGIASPTFFGIGMLGFWSWALLGLIFLPIAATAFMFFLLGSIWLSAKYKSSGYQQAILKAIDEELKERGQFLDH
;
A
#
# COMPACT_ATOMS: atom_id res chain seq x y z
N MET A 1 -30.53 -15.30 -33.83
CA MET A 1 -29.29 -16.06 -33.52
C MET A 1 -28.15 -15.09 -33.26
N LYS A 2 -28.16 -14.38 -32.13
CA LYS A 2 -27.15 -13.37 -31.75
C LYS A 2 -26.62 -13.59 -30.33
N THR A 3 -26.74 -14.82 -29.84
CA THR A 3 -26.73 -15.09 -28.40
C THR A 3 -25.48 -15.79 -27.89
N ARG A 4 -24.75 -16.57 -28.70
CA ARG A 4 -23.57 -17.31 -28.22
C ARG A 4 -22.32 -16.43 -28.09
N ASN A 5 -22.05 -15.62 -29.12
CA ASN A 5 -20.84 -14.79 -29.20
C ASN A 5 -20.81 -13.65 -28.16
N GLN A 6 -21.97 -13.11 -27.78
CA GLN A 6 -22.07 -12.09 -26.72
C GLN A 6 -21.92 -12.69 -25.32
N ILE A 7 -22.37 -13.93 -25.12
CA ILE A 7 -22.18 -14.66 -23.87
C ILE A 7 -20.70 -15.00 -23.70
N ASP A 8 -20.05 -15.51 -24.75
CA ASP A 8 -18.61 -15.84 -24.71
C ASP A 8 -17.76 -14.58 -24.41
N GLN A 9 -18.05 -13.45 -25.05
CA GLN A 9 -17.38 -12.18 -24.74
C GLN A 9 -17.61 -11.69 -23.30
N SER A 10 -18.83 -11.85 -22.77
CA SER A 10 -19.11 -11.48 -21.38
C SER A 10 -18.41 -12.40 -20.37
N ILE A 11 -18.23 -13.67 -20.73
CA ILE A 11 -17.53 -14.66 -19.91
C ILE A 11 -16.03 -14.36 -19.89
N ASP A 12 -15.43 -14.04 -21.05
CA ASP A 12 -14.03 -13.63 -21.14
C ASP A 12 -13.76 -12.32 -20.39
N GLU A 13 -14.70 -11.37 -20.41
CA GLU A 13 -14.59 -10.12 -19.67
C GLU A 13 -14.71 -10.34 -18.15
N LEU A 14 -15.65 -11.18 -17.72
CA LEU A 14 -15.78 -11.58 -16.32
C LEU A 14 -14.58 -12.41 -15.84
N LEU A 15 -14.05 -13.30 -16.68
CA LEU A 15 -12.83 -14.09 -16.39
C LEU A 15 -11.62 -13.18 -16.27
N ASN A 16 -11.41 -12.24 -17.19
CA ASN A 16 -10.34 -11.24 -17.07
C ASN A 16 -10.47 -10.41 -15.81
N ARG A 17 -11.71 -10.06 -15.43
CA ARG A 17 -11.97 -9.26 -14.23
C ARG A 17 -11.73 -10.07 -12.95
N ILE A 18 -12.14 -11.33 -12.92
CA ILE A 18 -11.86 -12.27 -11.81
C ILE A 18 -10.37 -12.59 -11.76
N GLU A 19 -9.69 -12.73 -12.90
CA GLU A 19 -8.26 -12.95 -12.98
C GLU A 19 -7.49 -11.70 -12.50
N GLN A 20 -7.96 -10.50 -12.84
CA GLN A 20 -7.46 -9.26 -12.25
C GLN A 20 -7.72 -9.22 -10.74
N GLU A 21 -8.93 -9.53 -10.28
CA GLU A 21 -9.28 -9.54 -8.85
C GLU A 21 -8.47 -10.59 -8.07
N CYS A 22 -8.25 -11.79 -8.62
CA CYS A 22 -7.40 -12.84 -8.05
C CYS A 22 -5.90 -12.50 -8.10
N GLN A 23 -5.43 -11.81 -9.15
CA GLN A 23 -4.05 -11.29 -9.20
C GLN A 23 -3.85 -10.13 -8.21
N GLU A 24 -4.91 -9.37 -7.93
CA GLU A 24 -4.92 -8.29 -6.96
C GLU A 24 -5.14 -8.75 -5.53
N ASP A 25 -5.65 -9.98 -5.32
CA ASP A 25 -5.87 -10.56 -4.01
C ASP A 25 -4.66 -11.38 -3.53
N PRO A 26 -3.80 -10.81 -2.68
CA PRO A 26 -2.65 -11.50 -2.11
C PRO A 26 -3.01 -12.71 -1.23
N ASP A 27 -4.24 -12.81 -0.73
CA ASP A 27 -4.66 -13.97 0.06
C ASP A 27 -4.70 -15.23 -0.81
N THR A 28 -4.90 -15.09 -2.12
CA THR A 28 -4.86 -16.20 -3.09
C THR A 28 -3.45 -16.76 -3.27
N LEU A 29 -2.40 -15.93 -3.13
CA LEU A 29 -1.00 -16.37 -3.24
C LEU A 29 -0.46 -17.06 -1.99
N LEU A 30 -0.92 -16.65 -0.81
CA LEU A 30 -0.60 -17.34 0.44
C LEU A 30 -1.37 -18.66 0.57
N SER A 31 -2.58 -18.73 -0.01
CA SER A 31 -3.40 -19.94 0.00
C SER A 31 -3.00 -20.95 -1.09
N ILE A 32 -2.55 -20.48 -2.26
CA ILE A 32 -1.99 -21.30 -3.35
C ILE A 32 -0.48 -21.16 -3.30
N HIS A 33 0.18 -22.01 -2.51
CA HIS A 33 1.62 -22.03 -2.27
C HIS A 33 2.46 -21.65 -3.52
N PRO A 34 3.50 -20.79 -3.39
CA PRO A 34 4.24 -20.23 -4.52
C PRO A 34 4.89 -21.28 -5.45
N ALA A 35 5.06 -22.51 -4.97
CA ALA A 35 5.47 -23.68 -5.74
C ALA A 35 4.66 -23.92 -7.03
N HIS A 36 3.38 -23.56 -7.07
CA HIS A 36 2.51 -23.79 -8.23
C HIS A 36 2.67 -22.77 -9.36
N TYR A 37 3.39 -21.68 -9.14
CA TYR A 37 3.59 -20.66 -10.15
C TYR A 37 4.84 -20.93 -11.00
N THR A 38 4.74 -20.58 -12.29
CA THR A 38 5.91 -20.56 -13.17
C THR A 38 6.87 -19.45 -12.74
N THR A 39 8.16 -19.68 -12.97
CA THR A 39 9.22 -18.79 -12.52
C THR A 39 9.11 -17.38 -13.11
N GLU A 40 8.65 -17.25 -14.35
CA GLU A 40 8.40 -15.96 -15.00
C GLU A 40 7.25 -15.19 -14.36
N HIS A 41 6.18 -15.90 -13.95
CA HIS A 41 5.04 -15.29 -13.26
C HIS A 41 5.44 -14.80 -11.85
N LEU A 42 6.31 -15.52 -11.14
CA LEU A 42 6.87 -15.09 -9.86
C LEU A 42 7.68 -13.79 -9.98
N PHE A 43 8.48 -13.62 -11.03
CA PHE A 43 9.22 -12.36 -11.27
C PHE A 43 8.30 -11.17 -11.56
N GLN A 44 7.30 -11.34 -12.42
CA GLN A 44 6.35 -10.26 -12.72
C GLN A 44 5.56 -9.85 -11.47
N LEU A 45 5.15 -10.85 -10.68
CA LEU A 45 4.46 -10.65 -9.43
C LEU A 45 5.35 -9.90 -8.41
N ARG A 46 6.60 -10.34 -8.24
CA ARG A 46 7.61 -9.65 -7.41
C ARG A 46 7.77 -8.19 -7.80
N GLY A 47 7.91 -7.90 -9.10
CA GLY A 47 8.04 -6.53 -9.61
C GLY A 47 6.86 -5.64 -9.21
N ARG A 48 5.62 -6.14 -9.40
CA ARG A 48 4.39 -5.44 -9.01
C ARG A 48 4.32 -5.19 -7.50
N TRP A 49 4.64 -6.18 -6.68
CA TRP A 49 4.64 -6.04 -5.21
C TRP A 49 5.77 -5.13 -4.70
N GLN A 50 6.96 -5.18 -5.29
CA GLN A 50 8.04 -4.25 -4.97
C GLN A 50 7.64 -2.80 -5.29
N GLN A 51 6.99 -2.57 -6.44
CA GLN A 51 6.51 -1.24 -6.80
C GLN A 51 5.44 -0.75 -5.82
N ARG A 52 4.44 -1.59 -5.50
CA ARG A 52 3.39 -1.27 -4.53
C ARG A 52 3.95 -0.98 -3.14
N ASN A 53 4.94 -1.74 -2.69
CA ASN A 53 5.61 -1.53 -1.41
C ASN A 53 6.42 -0.22 -1.40
N ARG A 54 7.11 0.14 -2.49
CA ARG A 54 7.81 1.43 -2.59
C ARG A 54 6.84 2.61 -2.53
N GLU A 55 5.69 2.50 -3.18
CA GLU A 55 4.63 3.52 -3.11
C GLU A 55 4.07 3.66 -1.69
N TYR A 56 3.79 2.52 -1.03
CA TYR A 56 3.38 2.50 0.36
C TYR A 56 4.41 3.15 1.28
N GLN A 57 5.70 2.85 1.11
CA GLN A 57 6.78 3.44 1.91
C GLN A 57 6.91 4.95 1.69
N ARG A 58 6.77 5.43 0.45
CA ARG A 58 6.78 6.88 0.16
C ARG A 58 5.58 7.58 0.81
N LEU A 59 4.37 7.04 0.63
CA LEU A 59 3.14 7.61 1.17
C LEU A 59 3.12 7.57 2.70
N SER A 60 3.48 6.43 3.29
CA SER A 60 3.62 6.31 4.75
C SER A 60 4.62 7.31 5.30
N ARG A 61 5.79 7.50 4.67
CA ARG A 61 6.78 8.48 5.14
C ARG A 61 6.24 9.92 5.12
N ILE A 62 5.48 10.30 4.10
CA ILE A 62 4.83 11.63 4.04
C ILE A 62 3.78 11.77 5.15
N ILE A 63 2.92 10.76 5.33
CA ILE A 63 1.89 10.76 6.37
C ILE A 63 2.56 10.83 7.75
N PHE A 64 3.56 9.99 8.04
CA PHE A 64 4.31 10.02 9.29
C PHE A 64 5.03 11.35 9.52
N ALA A 65 5.61 11.97 8.50
CA ALA A 65 6.21 13.30 8.62
C ALA A 65 5.16 14.35 9.03
N ALA A 66 3.95 14.30 8.47
CA ALA A 66 2.84 15.15 8.90
C ALA A 66 2.42 14.86 10.35
N GLY A 67 2.44 13.58 10.77
CA GLY A 67 2.19 13.15 12.15
C GLY A 67 3.20 13.69 13.16
N ILE A 68 4.49 13.73 12.82
CA ILE A 68 5.56 14.29 13.67
C ILE A 68 5.52 15.82 13.68
N ALA A 69 5.17 16.45 12.55
CA ALA A 69 5.05 17.89 12.44
C ALA A 69 3.90 18.45 13.30
N SER A 70 2.81 17.70 13.45
CA SER A 70 1.63 18.12 14.24
C SER A 70 1.95 18.52 15.69
N PRO A 71 2.58 17.68 16.54
CA PRO A 71 2.92 18.08 17.91
C PRO A 71 3.96 19.21 17.97
N THR A 72 4.83 19.32 16.95
CA THR A 72 5.80 20.42 16.84
C THR A 72 5.08 21.77 16.68
N PHE A 73 4.14 21.85 15.74
CA PHE A 73 3.33 23.05 15.54
C PHE A 73 2.39 23.34 16.71
N PHE A 74 1.87 22.29 17.35
CA PHE A 74 1.06 22.45 18.57
C PHE A 74 1.87 23.08 19.71
N GLY A 75 3.09 22.61 19.96
CA GLY A 75 3.98 23.18 20.97
C GLY A 75 4.35 24.63 20.69
N ILE A 76 4.68 24.96 19.43
CA ILE A 76 4.97 26.34 19.00
C ILE A 76 3.72 27.23 19.16
N GLY A 77 2.54 26.75 18.77
CA GLY A 77 1.29 27.48 18.92
C GLY A 77 0.94 27.74 20.39
N MET A 78 1.16 26.76 21.27
CA MET A 78 0.87 26.85 22.70
C MET A 78 1.83 27.81 23.42
N LEU A 79 3.14 27.75 23.13
CA LEU A 79 4.13 28.70 23.65
C LEU A 79 3.92 30.11 23.09
N GLY A 80 3.56 30.21 21.81
CA GLY A 80 3.24 31.46 21.14
C GLY A 80 2.01 32.13 21.72
N PHE A 81 1.00 31.39 22.15
CA PHE A 81 -0.23 31.95 22.72
C PHE A 81 0.00 32.80 23.98
N TRP A 82 1.01 32.46 24.80
CA TRP A 82 1.34 33.20 26.02
C TRP A 82 1.97 34.58 25.71
N SER A 83 2.75 34.67 24.64
CA SER A 83 3.56 35.86 24.33
C SER A 83 2.95 36.70 23.21
N TRP A 84 2.42 36.04 22.19
CA TRP A 84 1.95 36.56 20.91
C TRP A 84 0.70 35.79 20.47
N ALA A 85 -0.47 36.16 21.00
CA ALA A 85 -1.75 35.45 20.78
C ALA A 85 -2.10 35.21 19.30
N LEU A 86 -1.69 36.11 18.39
CA LEU A 86 -1.83 35.96 16.94
C LEU A 86 -1.10 34.74 16.38
N LEU A 87 0.09 34.40 16.91
CA LEU A 87 0.84 33.22 16.50
C LEU A 87 0.10 31.95 16.90
N GLY A 88 -0.42 31.90 18.12
CA GLY A 88 -1.21 30.76 18.60
C GLY A 88 -2.48 30.53 17.77
N LEU A 89 -3.16 31.61 17.38
CA LEU A 89 -4.39 31.55 16.57
C LEU A 89 -4.16 30.96 15.17
N ILE A 90 -2.96 31.12 14.60
CA ILE A 90 -2.60 30.57 13.28
C ILE A 90 -2.03 29.15 13.41
N PHE A 91 -1.16 28.89 14.38
CA PHE A 91 -0.44 27.61 14.48
C PHE A 91 -1.28 26.47 15.07
N LEU A 92 -2.22 26.74 15.97
CA LEU A 92 -3.13 25.72 16.50
C LEU A 92 -4.01 25.05 15.43
N PRO A 93 -4.73 25.79 14.57
CA PRO A 93 -5.52 25.16 13.52
C PRO A 93 -4.66 24.43 12.49
N ILE A 94 -3.44 24.91 12.21
CA ILE A 94 -2.48 24.19 11.35
C ILE A 94 -2.10 22.86 11.98
N ALA A 95 -1.78 22.84 13.28
CA ALA A 95 -1.44 21.62 14.00
C ALA A 95 -2.61 20.61 14.01
N ALA A 96 -3.84 21.10 14.23
CA ALA A 96 -5.05 20.29 14.20
C ALA A 96 -5.34 19.72 12.80
N THR A 97 -5.15 20.53 11.75
CA THR A 97 -5.34 20.08 10.36
C THR A 97 -4.30 19.05 9.96
N ALA A 98 -3.03 19.26 10.32
CA ALA A 98 -1.96 18.29 10.10
C ALA A 98 -2.22 16.97 10.84
N PHE A 99 -2.76 17.04 12.06
CA PHE A 99 -3.16 15.86 12.83
C PHE A 99 -4.30 15.09 12.17
N MET A 100 -5.34 15.79 11.71
CA MET A 100 -6.45 15.18 10.99
C MET A 100 -5.99 14.53 9.68
N PHE A 101 -5.11 15.19 8.92
CA PHE A 101 -4.52 14.63 7.73
C PHE A 101 -3.70 13.36 8.04
N PHE A 102 -2.94 13.35 9.12
CA PHE A 102 -2.21 12.18 9.58
C PHE A 102 -3.15 11.01 9.92
N LEU A 103 -4.20 11.25 10.71
CA LEU A 103 -5.15 10.21 11.09
C LEU A 103 -5.88 9.62 9.88
N LEU A 104 -6.50 10.48 9.05
CA LEU A 104 -7.23 10.05 7.86
C LEU A 104 -6.30 9.36 6.86
N GLY A 105 -5.12 9.94 6.63
CA GLY A 105 -4.09 9.37 5.77
C GLY A 105 -3.66 8.00 6.26
N SER A 106 -3.42 7.83 7.55
CA SER A 106 -3.00 6.55 8.14
C SER A 106 -4.10 5.49 8.04
N ILE A 107 -5.36 5.83 8.33
CA ILE A 107 -6.49 4.90 8.20
C ILE A 107 -6.67 4.49 6.74
N TRP A 108 -6.66 5.45 5.81
CA TRP A 108 -6.81 5.18 4.38
C TRP A 108 -5.65 4.33 3.84
N LEU A 109 -4.41 4.63 4.25
CA LEU A 109 -3.24 3.86 3.87
C LEU A 109 -3.31 2.43 4.40
N SER A 110 -3.74 2.26 5.65
CA SER A 110 -3.95 0.94 6.26
C SER A 110 -5.05 0.14 5.54
N ALA A 111 -6.15 0.79 5.19
CA ALA A 111 -7.26 0.17 4.47
C ALA A 111 -6.88 -0.23 3.03
N LYS A 112 -6.13 0.60 2.30
CA LYS A 112 -5.80 0.36 0.89
C LYS A 112 -4.65 -0.62 0.67
N TYR A 113 -3.68 -0.67 1.58
CA TYR A 113 -2.44 -1.43 1.35
C TYR A 113 -2.23 -2.64 2.25
N LYS A 114 -3.16 -2.93 3.19
CA LYS A 114 -3.19 -4.12 4.06
C LYS A 114 -1.80 -4.41 4.67
N SER A 115 -1.47 -3.74 5.78
CA SER A 115 -0.24 -3.86 6.62
C SER A 115 1.11 -4.09 5.89
N SER A 116 2.09 -3.21 6.10
CA SER A 116 3.44 -3.36 5.50
C SER A 116 4.10 -4.73 5.76
N GLY A 117 3.81 -5.37 6.91
CA GLY A 117 4.34 -6.68 7.24
C GLY A 117 3.79 -7.81 6.35
N TYR A 118 2.55 -7.66 5.89
CA TYR A 118 1.90 -8.63 5.02
C TYR A 118 2.48 -8.58 3.59
N GLN A 119 2.77 -7.37 3.08
CA GLN A 119 3.47 -7.20 1.80
C GLN A 119 4.89 -7.76 1.85
N GLN A 120 5.61 -7.58 2.97
CA GLN A 120 6.94 -8.14 3.17
C GLN A 120 6.92 -9.66 3.28
N ALA A 121 5.90 -10.25 3.92
CA ALA A 121 5.76 -11.70 4.01
C ALA A 121 5.62 -12.36 2.63
N ILE A 122 4.83 -11.76 1.74
CA ILE A 122 4.66 -12.25 0.36
C ILE A 122 5.96 -12.12 -0.43
N LEU A 123 6.62 -10.97 -0.35
CA LEU A 123 7.93 -10.76 -0.99
C LEU A 123 8.96 -11.78 -0.50
N LYS A 124 8.98 -12.06 0.80
CA LYS A 124 9.88 -13.04 1.41
C LYS A 124 9.57 -14.47 0.94
N ALA A 125 8.30 -14.86 0.88
CA ALA A 125 7.89 -16.17 0.39
C ALA A 125 8.26 -16.37 -1.09
N ILE A 126 8.09 -15.33 -1.93
CA ILE A 126 8.50 -15.36 -3.34
C ILE A 126 10.03 -15.43 -3.47
N ASP A 127 10.78 -14.65 -2.68
CA ASP A 127 12.25 -14.65 -2.70
C ASP A 127 12.82 -15.99 -2.20
N GLU A 128 12.20 -16.63 -1.20
CA GLU A 128 12.57 -17.98 -0.73
C GLU A 128 12.35 -19.04 -1.82
N GLU A 129 11.21 -19.03 -2.49
CA GLU A 129 10.90 -19.96 -3.59
C GLU A 129 11.85 -19.77 -4.81
N LEU A 130 12.15 -18.51 -5.19
CA LEU A 130 13.09 -18.22 -6.28
C LEU A 130 14.52 -18.68 -5.94
N LYS A 131 14.91 -18.56 -4.66
CA LYS A 131 16.18 -19.05 -4.14
C LYS A 131 16.26 -20.58 -4.15
N GLU A 132 15.19 -21.28 -3.78
CA GLU A 132 15.11 -22.74 -3.89
C GLU A 132 15.25 -23.22 -5.35
N ARG A 133 14.74 -22.45 -6.31
CA ARG A 133 14.88 -22.71 -7.75
C ARG A 133 16.26 -22.39 -8.32
N GLY A 134 17.22 -21.98 -7.49
CA GLY A 134 18.60 -21.67 -7.90
C GLY A 134 18.72 -20.39 -8.74
N GLN A 135 17.68 -19.56 -8.76
CA GLN A 135 17.73 -18.27 -9.44
C GLN A 135 18.14 -17.19 -8.45
N PHE A 136 19.43 -16.84 -8.50
CA PHE A 136 20.01 -15.82 -7.65
C PHE A 136 19.47 -14.44 -8.04
N LEU A 137 18.95 -13.74 -7.03
CA LEU A 137 18.53 -12.36 -7.12
C LEU A 137 19.71 -11.51 -6.63
N ASP A 138 20.51 -10.98 -7.55
CA ASP A 138 21.55 -10.01 -7.20
C ASP A 138 20.89 -8.79 -6.54
N HIS A 139 21.36 -8.49 -5.32
CA HIS A 139 20.87 -7.45 -4.43
C HIS A 139 21.25 -6.03 -4.89
#